data_AF-A0A2Z5QZN1-F1
#
_entry.id   AF-A0A2Z5QZN1-F1
#
_cell.length_a   1.000
_cell.length_b   1.000
_cell.length_c   1.000
_cell.angle_alpha   90.00
_cell.angle_beta   90.00
_cell.angle_gamma   90.00
#
_symmetry.space_group_name_H-M   'P 1'
#
loop_
_entity.id
_entity.type
_entity.pdbx_description
1 polymer ?
#
loop_
_entity_poly.entity_id
_entity_poly.type
_entity_poly.pdbx_seq_one_letter_code
_entity_poly.pdbx_strand_id
1 'polypeptide(L)' 'MEDQRSKYRQVSTLLAQYMPGVPLMNVTSNVALSRDVRGYVTEQNAIEYFTKITVA' A
#
# COMPACT_ATOMS: atom_id res chain seq x y z
N MET A 1 -7.30 11.19 18.10
CA MET A 1 -6.49 10.06 17.60
C MET A 1 -6.99 8.72 18.17
N GLU A 2 -7.07 8.55 19.49
CA GLU A 2 -7.49 7.28 20.10
C GLU A 2 -8.94 6.88 19.78
N ASP A 3 -9.88 7.83 19.78
CA ASP A 3 -11.29 7.58 19.42
C ASP A 3 -11.46 7.03 18.00
N GLN A 4 -10.75 7.63 17.03
CA GLN A 4 -10.79 7.19 15.65
C GLN A 4 -10.17 5.80 15.47
N ARG A 5 -9.04 5.53 16.16
CA ARG A 5 -8.39 4.21 16.15
C ARG A 5 -9.30 3.13 16.76
N SER A 6 -10.02 3.46 17.83
CA SER A 6 -11.01 2.58 18.47
C SER A 6 -12.14 2.20 17.50
N LYS A 7 -12.71 3.18 16.79
CA LYS A 7 -13.75 2.93 15.77
C LYS A 7 -13.25 2.04 14.63
N TYR A 8 -12.02 2.26 14.14
CA TYR A 8 -11.41 1.40 13.12
C TYR A 8 -11.28 -0.06 13.59
N ARG A 9 -10.92 -0.30 14.86
CA ARG A 9 -10.87 -1.65 15.42
C ARG A 9 -12.25 -2.31 15.43
N GLN A 10 -13.29 -1.59 15.86
CA GLN A 10 -14.67 -2.12 15.87
C GLN A 10 -15.12 -2.57 14.47
N VAL A 11 -14.87 -1.74 13.45
CA VAL A 11 -15.19 -2.08 12.05
C VAL A 11 -14.38 -3.29 11.58
N SER A 12 -13.09 -3.34 11.91
CA SER A 12 -12.23 -4.47 11.55
C SER A 12 -12.70 -5.79 12.16
N THR A 13 -13.19 -5.77 13.40
CA THR A 13 -13.78 -6.94 14.07
C THR A 13 -15.04 -7.43 13.34
N LEU A 14 -15.92 -6.50 12.94
CA LEU A 14 -17.13 -6.87 12.16
C LEU A 14 -16.76 -7.47 10.80
N LEU A 15 -15.80 -6.86 10.09
CA LEU A 15 -15.31 -7.38 8.81
C LEU A 15 -14.70 -8.78 8.95
N ALA A 16 -13.98 -9.05 10.03
CA ALA A 16 -13.43 -10.37 10.31
C ALA A 16 -14.53 -11.42 10.62
N GLN A 17 -15.65 -11.00 11.22
CA GLN A 17 -16.77 -11.89 11.52
C GLN A 17 -17.59 -12.23 10.28
N TYR A 18 -17.89 -11.24 9.41
CA TYR A 18 -18.69 -11.44 8.20
C TYR A 18 -17.87 -11.96 7.01
N MET A 19 -16.54 -11.78 7.03
CA MET A 19 -15.60 -12.20 5.98
C MET A 19 -16.06 -11.87 4.53
N PRO A 20 -16.47 -10.62 4.21
CA PRO A 20 -16.85 -10.27 2.83
C PRO A 20 -15.66 -10.36 1.84
N GLY A 21 -14.43 -10.35 2.36
CA GLY A 21 -13.22 -10.73 1.65
C GLY A 21 -12.24 -11.37 2.64
N VAL A 22 -11.47 -12.36 2.19
CA VAL A 22 -10.53 -13.09 3.03
C VAL A 22 -9.11 -12.56 2.78
N PRO A 23 -8.47 -11.90 3.77
CA PRO A 23 -7.09 -11.47 3.62
C PRO A 23 -6.17 -12.68 3.46
N LEU A 24 -5.44 -12.75 2.34
CA LEU A 24 -4.53 -13.87 2.07
C LEU A 24 -3.11 -13.56 2.56
N MET A 25 -2.55 -12.43 2.10
CA MET A 25 -1.20 -12.02 2.48
C MET A 25 -0.97 -10.53 2.21
N ASN A 26 -0.05 -9.95 2.98
CA ASN A 26 0.54 -8.66 2.65
C ASN A 26 1.58 -8.88 1.54
N VAL A 27 1.55 -8.03 0.51
CA VAL A 27 2.48 -8.14 -0.62
C VAL A 27 3.48 -7.00 -0.58
N THR A 28 4.75 -7.32 -0.83
CA THR A 28 5.76 -6.33 -1.21
C THR A 28 5.80 -6.30 -2.73
N SER A 29 5.55 -5.14 -3.31
CA SER A 29 5.55 -4.99 -4.77
C SER A 29 6.98 -4.93 -5.28
N ASN A 30 7.30 -5.83 -6.21
CA ASN A 30 8.57 -5.84 -6.92
C ASN A 30 8.37 -5.17 -8.28
N VAL A 31 9.05 -4.05 -8.50
CA VAL A 31 8.94 -3.28 -9.75
C VAL A 31 10.27 -3.29 -10.48
N ALA A 32 10.23 -3.66 -11.76
CA ALA A 32 11.38 -3.63 -12.65
C ALA A 32 11.47 -2.29 -13.38
N LEU A 33 12.70 -1.79 -13.57
CA LEU A 33 12.96 -0.47 -14.14
C LEU A 33 14.09 -0.54 -15.17
N SER A 34 14.08 0.39 -16.12
CA SER A 34 15.24 0.60 -16.98
C SER A 34 16.43 1.08 -16.16
N ARG A 35 17.65 0.74 -16.59
CA ARG A 35 18.89 1.22 -15.98
C ARG A 35 19.08 2.73 -16.09
N ASP A 36 18.41 3.35 -17.07
CA ASP A 36 18.46 4.79 -17.32
C ASP A 36 17.56 5.58 -16.37
N VAL A 37 16.68 4.88 -15.64
CA VAL A 37 15.77 5.48 -14.66
C VAL A 37 16.49 5.66 -13.34
N ARG A 38 16.52 6.90 -12.84
CA ARG A 38 17.08 7.27 -11.53
C ARG A 38 15.99 7.90 -10.65
N GLY A 39 16.14 7.76 -9.34
CA GLY A 39 15.26 8.40 -8.36
C GLY A 39 13.93 7.67 -8.09
N TYR A 40 13.77 6.45 -8.61
CA TYR A 40 12.61 5.60 -8.33
C TYR A 40 12.55 5.23 -6.84
N VAL A 41 11.40 5.47 -6.20
CA VAL A 41 11.11 5.16 -4.79
C VAL A 41 9.65 4.71 -4.68
N THR A 42 9.46 3.40 -4.46
CA THR A 42 8.12 2.82 -4.34
C THR A 42 7.39 3.36 -3.10
N GLU A 43 6.21 3.94 -3.29
CA GLU A 43 5.31 4.34 -2.21
C GLU A 43 4.34 3.20 -1.81
N GLN A 44 3.55 3.41 -0.75
CA GLN A 44 2.68 2.41 -0.11
C GLN A 44 1.73 1.64 -1.06
N ASN A 45 1.44 2.17 -2.25
CA ASN A 45 0.49 1.59 -3.21
C ASN A 45 1.14 1.09 -4.51
N ALA A 46 2.47 0.93 -4.54
CA ALA A 46 3.23 0.41 -5.69
C ALA A 46 3.13 1.21 -7.01
N ILE A 47 2.36 2.30 -7.01
CA ILE A 47 2.23 3.26 -8.11
C ILE A 47 2.97 4.53 -7.68
N GLU A 48 3.90 5.00 -8.50
CA GLU A 48 4.71 6.18 -8.18
C GLU A 48 4.14 7.48 -8.73
N TYR A 49 4.49 8.58 -8.05
CA TYR A 49 4.37 9.92 -8.61
C TYR A 49 5.58 10.21 -9.52
N PHE A 50 5.31 10.46 -10.80
CA PHE A 50 6.30 10.79 -11.86
C PHE A 50 7.22 11.97 -11.54
N THR A 51 7.00 12.70 -10.45
CA THR A 51 7.74 13.90 -10.06
C THR A 51 9.16 13.63 -9.55
N LYS A 52 9.48 12.37 -9.19
CA LYS A 52 10.81 11.97 -8.68
C LYS A 52 11.63 11.13 -9.67
N ILE A 53 11.03 10.77 -10.80
CA ILE A 53 11.69 9.96 -11.82
C ILE A 53 12.47 10.88 -12.76
N THR A 54 13.76 10.61 -12.93
CA THR A 54 14.59 11.23 -13.97
C THR A 54 15.06 10.16 -14.94
N VAL A 55 15.03 10.46 -16.23
CA VAL A 55 15.59 9.63 -17.30
C VAL A 55 16.85 10.32 -17.80
N ALA A 56 17.97 9.57 -17.86
CA ALA A 56 19.25 10.05 -18.38
C ALA A 56 19.29 10.06 -19.91
#